data_AF-A0A930N3S5-F1
#
_entry.id   AF-A0A930N3S5-F1
#
_cell.length_a   1.000
_cell.length_b   1.000
_cell.length_c   1.000
_cell.angle_alpha   90.00
_cell.angle_beta   90.00
_cell.angle_gamma   90.00
#
_symmetry.space_group_name_H-M   'P 1'
#
loop_
_entity.id
_entity.type
_entity.pdbx_description
1 polymer ?
#
loop_
_entity_poly.entity_id
_entity_poly.type
_entity_poly.pdbx_seq_one_letter_code
_entity_poly.pdbx_strand_id
1 'polypeptide(L)'
;MLSFRIALRYLFSRTRLHAVNYVTALSAVAIAVVAMALVAVVGVYNGYVAMILGATKQVDADIVLRDTEGGVFDLKKFPDYRAKLTKAGAEAIALRLESKGLLRVGEQQWVVDAVGVDSAFASVYPMGRAAD
;
A
#
# COMPACT_ATOMS: atom_id res chain seq x y z
N MET A 1 30.71 29.69 19.69
CA MET A 1 30.60 30.61 18.54
C MET A 1 31.93 30.83 17.81
N LEU A 2 33.06 30.99 18.51
CA LEU A 2 34.38 31.19 17.88
C LEU A 2 34.75 30.04 16.92
N SER A 3 34.54 28.79 17.34
CA SER A 3 34.89 27.59 16.55
C SER A 3 34.11 27.49 15.23
N PHE A 4 32.84 27.87 15.20
CA PHE A 4 32.03 27.88 13.97
C PHE A 4 32.53 28.93 12.97
N ARG A 5 32.88 30.14 13.45
CA ARG A 5 33.46 31.20 12.61
C ARG A 5 34.83 30.81 12.06
N ILE A 6 35.63 30.09 12.83
CA ILE A 6 36.91 29.55 12.39
C ILE A 6 36.70 28.46 11.34
N ALA A 7 35.79 27.51 11.57
CA ALA A 7 35.47 26.45 10.61
C ALA A 7 34.94 27.00 9.27
N LEU A 8 34.02 27.96 9.31
CA LEU A 8 33.48 28.61 8.11
C LEU A 8 34.56 29.38 7.35
N ARG A 9 35.47 30.06 8.08
CA ARG A 9 36.63 30.72 7.48
C ARG A 9 37.51 29.72 6.74
N TYR A 10 37.77 28.53 7.29
CA TYR A 10 38.57 27.50 6.62
C TYR A 10 37.84 26.84 5.44
N LEU A 11 36.52 26.64 5.54
CA LEU A 11 35.70 26.09 4.46
C LEU A 11 35.64 26.99 3.21
N PHE A 12 35.70 28.31 3.40
CA PHE A 12 35.65 29.30 2.32
C PHE A 12 36.99 30.02 2.07
N SER A 13 38.09 29.65 2.75
CA SER A 13 39.38 30.33 2.57
C SER A 13 40.05 29.92 1.26
N ARG A 14 40.42 30.92 0.44
CA ARG A 14 41.15 30.76 -0.83
C ARG A 14 42.67 30.52 -0.70
N THR A 15 43.21 30.31 0.50
CA THR A 15 44.68 30.34 0.74
C THR A 15 45.39 28.99 0.59
N ARG A 16 46.42 28.92 -0.29
CA ARG A 16 47.58 27.98 -0.49
C ARG A 16 47.49 26.46 -0.18
N LEU A 17 46.40 25.93 0.38
CA LEU A 17 46.16 24.50 0.60
C LEU A 17 45.12 23.96 -0.40
N HIS A 18 45.38 24.16 -1.70
CA HIS A 18 44.45 23.77 -2.76
C HIS A 18 44.03 22.29 -2.68
N ALA A 19 44.99 21.40 -2.38
CA ALA A 19 44.72 19.96 -2.24
C ALA A 19 43.71 19.64 -1.12
N VAL A 20 43.82 20.31 0.03
CA VAL A 20 42.88 20.11 1.15
C VAL A 20 41.48 20.58 0.77
N ASN A 21 41.37 21.75 0.13
CA ASN A 21 40.07 22.28 -0.31
C ASN A 21 39.39 21.37 -1.35
N TYR A 22 40.15 20.74 -2.25
CA TYR A 22 39.62 19.74 -3.20
C TYR A 22 39.10 18.50 -2.49
N VAL A 23 39.85 17.95 -1.53
CA VAL A 23 39.41 16.77 -0.77
C VAL A 23 38.16 17.09 0.05
N THR A 24 38.14 18.23 0.76
CA THR A 24 36.96 18.64 1.54
C THR A 24 35.74 18.89 0.67
N ALA A 25 35.89 19.53 -0.48
CA ALA A 25 34.79 19.75 -1.42
C ALA A 25 34.26 18.43 -2.01
N LEU A 26 35.16 17.52 -2.41
CA LEU A 26 34.78 16.20 -2.91
C LEU A 26 34.02 15.40 -1.84
N SER A 27 34.50 15.40 -0.60
CA SER A 27 33.82 14.74 0.52
C SER A 27 32.45 15.36 0.78
N ALA A 28 32.32 16.69 0.76
CA ALA A 28 31.05 17.38 0.95
C ALA A 28 30.04 17.04 -0.16
N VAL A 29 30.48 17.03 -1.43
CA VAL A 29 29.63 16.65 -2.57
C VAL A 29 29.23 15.18 -2.47
N ALA A 30 30.15 14.28 -2.13
CA ALA A 30 29.83 12.86 -1.97
C ALA A 30 28.76 12.63 -0.89
N ILE A 31 28.90 13.27 0.28
CA ILE A 31 27.91 13.19 1.35
C ILE A 31 26.57 13.78 0.91
N ALA A 32 26.58 14.92 0.20
CA ALA A 32 25.36 15.54 -0.32
C ALA A 32 24.63 14.62 -1.30
N VAL A 33 25.36 13.98 -2.22
CA VAL A 33 24.79 13.02 -3.18
C VAL A 33 24.20 11.81 -2.47
N VAL A 34 24.91 11.22 -1.49
CA VAL A 34 24.41 10.08 -0.71
C VAL A 34 23.16 10.47 0.08
N ALA A 35 23.15 11.63 0.73
CA ALA A 35 21.99 12.13 1.47
C ALA A 35 20.79 12.35 0.54
N MET A 36 20.99 13.00 -0.62
CA MET A 36 19.92 13.18 -1.61
C MET A 36 19.38 11.85 -2.13
N ALA A 37 20.25 10.87 -2.39
CA ALA A 37 19.84 9.55 -2.82
C ALA A 37 18.97 8.84 -1.76
N LEU A 38 19.37 8.90 -0.49
CA LEU A 38 18.59 8.32 0.62
C LEU A 38 17.21 8.98 0.74
N VAL A 39 17.14 10.32 0.64
CA VAL A 39 15.86 11.06 0.67
C VAL A 39 14.96 10.66 -0.50
N ALA A 40 15.52 10.54 -1.70
CA ALA A 40 14.77 10.10 -2.88
C ALA A 40 14.22 8.69 -2.71
N VAL A 41 15.03 7.75 -2.21
CA VAL A 41 14.62 6.36 -1.96
C VAL A 41 13.49 6.31 -0.93
N VAL A 42 13.61 7.02 0.20
CA VAL A 42 12.54 7.08 1.22
C VAL A 42 11.27 7.71 0.65
N GLY A 43 11.39 8.77 -0.15
CA GLY A 43 10.25 9.42 -0.80
C GLY A 43 9.51 8.47 -1.75
N VAL A 44 10.26 7.72 -2.55
CA VAL A 44 9.71 6.69 -3.44
C VAL A 44 9.00 5.60 -2.62
N TYR A 45 9.62 5.06 -1.57
CA TYR A 45 8.99 4.05 -0.72
C TYR A 45 7.70 4.56 -0.06
N ASN A 46 7.69 5.79 0.46
CA ASN A 46 6.48 6.38 1.06
C ASN A 46 5.34 6.47 0.05
N GLY A 47 5.64 6.89 -1.20
CA GLY A 47 4.68 6.91 -2.29
C GLY A 47 4.17 5.51 -2.67
N TYR A 48 5.08 4.53 -2.78
CA TYR A 48 4.72 3.14 -3.07
C TYR A 48 3.81 2.53 -2.01
N VAL A 49 4.12 2.74 -0.72
CA VAL A 49 3.31 2.23 0.39
C VAL A 49 1.88 2.78 0.31
N ALA A 50 1.73 4.10 0.07
CA ALA A 50 0.42 4.71 -0.11
C ALA A 50 -0.33 4.14 -1.33
N MET A 51 0.37 3.91 -2.45
CA MET A 51 -0.22 3.32 -3.65
C MET A 51 -0.70 1.89 -3.42
N ILE A 52 0.13 1.05 -2.80
CA ILE A 52 -0.20 -0.35 -2.50
C ILE A 52 -1.37 -0.41 -1.53
N LEU A 53 -1.31 0.35 -0.43
CA LEU A 53 -2.41 0.41 0.55
C LEU A 53 -3.70 0.93 -0.08
N GLY A 54 -3.62 1.95 -0.94
CA GLY A 54 -4.78 2.48 -1.66
C GLY A 54 -5.41 1.46 -2.61
N ALA A 55 -4.59 0.69 -3.32
CA ALA A 55 -5.06 -0.39 -4.19
C ALA A 55 -5.73 -1.51 -3.38
N THR A 56 -5.17 -1.90 -2.23
CA THR A 56 -5.73 -2.94 -1.37
C THR A 56 -7.05 -2.52 -0.71
N LYS A 57 -7.16 -1.26 -0.26
CA LYS A 57 -8.40 -0.74 0.38
C LYS A 57 -9.64 -0.81 -0.50
N GLN A 58 -9.51 -0.81 -1.82
CA GLN A 58 -10.67 -0.90 -2.72
C GLN A 58 -11.18 -2.34 -2.88
N VAL A 59 -10.37 -3.33 -2.53
CA VAL A 59 -10.61 -4.75 -2.81
C VAL A 59 -10.80 -5.57 -1.54
N ASP A 60 -10.44 -5.02 -0.37
CA ASP A 60 -10.63 -5.64 0.94
C ASP A 60 -11.68 -4.90 1.77
N ALA A 61 -12.57 -5.65 2.40
CA ALA A 61 -13.53 -5.12 3.36
C ALA A 61 -12.87 -4.99 4.73
N ASP A 62 -13.26 -3.96 5.49
CA ASP A 62 -12.69 -3.71 6.83
C ASP A 62 -12.96 -4.86 7.81
N ILE A 63 -14.09 -5.56 7.64
CA ILE A 63 -14.48 -6.71 8.45
C ILE A 63 -14.83 -7.87 7.51
N VAL A 64 -14.08 -8.96 7.62
CA VAL A 64 -14.32 -10.19 6.86
C VAL A 64 -14.68 -11.32 7.81
N LEU A 65 -15.87 -11.89 7.64
CA LEU A 65 -16.27 -13.15 8.26
C LEU A 65 -15.93 -14.30 7.33
N ARG A 66 -15.14 -15.24 7.82
CA ARG A 66 -14.83 -16.50 7.14
C ARG A 66 -14.96 -17.66 8.10
N ASP A 67 -15.27 -18.83 7.55
CA ASP A 67 -15.19 -20.09 8.28
C ASP A 67 -13.71 -20.40 8.61
N THR A 68 -13.45 -20.90 9.81
CA THR A 68 -12.10 -21.24 10.28
C THR A 68 -11.47 -22.40 9.50
N GLU A 69 -12.30 -23.29 8.97
CA GLU A 69 -11.87 -24.48 8.20
C GLU A 69 -11.90 -24.24 6.68
N GLY A 70 -12.21 -23.01 6.24
CA GLY A 70 -12.23 -22.64 4.81
C GLY A 70 -13.45 -23.16 4.05
N GLY A 71 -14.48 -23.59 4.75
CA GLY A 71 -15.75 -24.06 4.18
C GLY A 71 -16.76 -22.94 3.86
N VAL A 72 -17.92 -23.35 3.34
CA VAL A 72 -19.05 -22.45 3.09
C VAL A 72 -19.69 -22.05 4.43
N PHE A 73 -19.78 -20.75 4.69
CA PHE A 73 -20.40 -20.23 5.91
C PHE A 73 -21.92 -20.43 5.89
N ASP A 74 -22.45 -21.23 6.82
CA ASP A 74 -23.90 -21.46 6.94
C ASP A 74 -24.57 -20.33 7.74
N LEU A 75 -25.14 -19.38 7.01
CA LEU A 75 -25.84 -18.23 7.58
C LEU A 75 -27.06 -18.62 8.43
N LYS A 76 -27.64 -19.81 8.25
CA LYS A 76 -28.80 -20.26 9.04
C LYS A 76 -28.43 -20.47 10.51
N LYS A 77 -27.16 -20.81 10.80
CA LYS A 77 -26.65 -20.98 12.17
C LYS A 77 -26.43 -19.63 12.87
N PHE A 78 -26.42 -18.53 12.13
CA PHE A 78 -26.11 -17.20 12.64
C PHE A 78 -27.12 -16.15 12.14
N PRO A 79 -28.40 -16.23 12.55
CA PRO A 79 -29.43 -15.29 12.09
C PRO A 79 -29.12 -13.84 12.44
N ASP A 80 -28.42 -13.60 13.56
CA ASP A 80 -28.11 -12.26 14.08
C ASP A 80 -26.82 -11.65 13.52
N TYR A 81 -26.19 -12.27 12.50
CA TYR A 81 -24.89 -11.85 12.00
C TYR A 81 -24.87 -10.37 11.58
N ARG A 82 -25.95 -9.89 10.94
CA ARG A 82 -26.09 -8.50 10.52
C ARG A 82 -26.05 -7.54 11.70
N ALA A 83 -26.85 -7.81 12.73
CA ALA A 83 -26.90 -6.96 13.92
C ALA A 83 -25.55 -6.92 14.66
N LYS A 84 -24.83 -8.04 14.70
CA LYS A 84 -23.49 -8.11 15.31
C LYS A 84 -22.46 -7.31 14.51
N LEU A 85 -22.48 -7.41 13.19
CA LEU A 85 -21.59 -6.64 12.31
C LEU A 85 -21.86 -5.14 12.40
N THR A 86 -23.13 -4.72 12.41
CA THR A 86 -23.48 -3.30 12.58
C THR A 86 -23.02 -2.77 13.94
N LYS A 87 -23.17 -3.55 15.01
CA LYS A 87 -22.62 -3.19 16.34
C LYS A 87 -21.09 -3.12 16.36
N ALA A 88 -20.42 -3.89 15.53
CA ALA A 88 -18.97 -3.85 15.35
C ALA A 88 -18.49 -2.68 14.47
N GLY A 89 -19.41 -1.89 13.90
CA GLY A 89 -19.11 -0.71 13.08
C GLY A 89 -19.27 -0.90 11.57
N ALA A 90 -19.85 -2.02 11.10
CA ALA A 90 -20.10 -2.22 9.68
C ALA A 90 -21.26 -1.33 9.18
N GLU A 91 -20.97 -0.45 8.22
CA GLU A 91 -21.97 0.41 7.57
C GLU A 91 -22.75 -0.33 6.47
N ALA A 92 -22.06 -1.20 5.72
CA ALA A 92 -22.62 -2.04 4.68
C ALA A 92 -22.15 -3.49 4.86
N ILE A 93 -23.00 -4.44 4.45
CA ILE A 93 -22.73 -5.87 4.59
C ILE A 93 -23.09 -6.55 3.28
N ALA A 94 -22.16 -7.30 2.73
CA ALA A 94 -22.34 -8.07 1.50
C ALA A 94 -21.88 -9.51 1.71
N LEU A 95 -22.59 -10.43 1.09
CA LEU A 95 -22.24 -11.83 1.02
C LEU A 95 -21.45 -12.10 -0.26
N ARG A 96 -20.32 -12.79 -0.09
CA ARG A 96 -19.48 -13.27 -1.18
C ARG A 96 -19.22 -14.76 -0.99
N LEU A 97 -19.40 -15.51 -2.07
CA LEU A 97 -19.06 -16.93 -2.14
C LEU A 97 -18.08 -17.14 -3.28
N GLU A 98 -16.99 -17.84 -3.03
CA GLU A 98 -15.96 -18.12 -4.02
C GLU A 98 -15.77 -19.64 -4.14
N SER A 99 -15.70 -20.13 -5.38
CA SER A 99 -15.51 -21.55 -5.66
C SER A 99 -14.70 -21.73 -6.94
N LYS A 100 -13.92 -22.82 -7.03
CA LYS A 100 -13.25 -23.18 -8.28
C LYS A 100 -14.25 -23.86 -9.22
N GLY A 101 -14.29 -23.40 -10.45
CA GLY A 101 -15.13 -23.92 -11.52
C GLY A 101 -14.35 -24.20 -12.79
N LEU A 102 -14.99 -24.90 -13.72
CA LEU A 102 -14.50 -25.09 -15.07
C LEU A 102 -15.41 -24.31 -16.02
N LEU A 103 -14.86 -23.29 -16.67
CA LEU A 103 -15.53 -22.58 -17.75
C LEU A 103 -15.22 -23.29 -19.06
N ARG A 104 -16.26 -23.72 -19.78
CA ARG A 104 -16.14 -24.33 -21.11
C ARG A 104 -16.82 -23.43 -22.13
N VAL A 105 -16.09 -23.08 -23.18
CA VAL A 105 -16.63 -22.37 -24.35
C VAL A 105 -16.21 -23.13 -25.60
N GLY A 106 -17.16 -23.80 -26.25
CA GLY A 106 -16.86 -24.76 -27.31
C GLY A 106 -15.96 -25.90 -26.81
N GLU A 107 -14.86 -26.14 -27.51
CA GLU A 107 -13.84 -27.14 -27.17
C GLU A 107 -12.82 -26.65 -26.13
N GLN A 108 -12.79 -25.35 -25.81
CA GLN A 108 -11.80 -24.80 -24.87
C GLN A 108 -12.31 -24.85 -23.43
N GLN A 109 -11.41 -25.18 -22.50
CA GLN A 109 -11.69 -25.21 -21.06
C GLN A 109 -10.66 -24.42 -20.28
N TRP A 110 -11.15 -23.67 -19.29
CA TRP A 110 -10.33 -22.95 -18.32
C TRP A 110 -10.80 -23.24 -16.90
N VAL A 111 -9.85 -23.41 -15.99
CA VAL A 111 -10.14 -23.38 -14.55
C VAL A 111 -10.31 -21.92 -14.17
N VAL A 112 -11.45 -21.58 -13.60
CA VAL A 112 -11.82 -20.21 -13.20
C VAL A 112 -12.21 -20.18 -11.73
N ASP A 113 -11.98 -19.05 -11.08
CA ASP A 113 -12.58 -18.76 -9.78
C ASP A 113 -13.96 -18.12 -10.02
N ALA A 114 -15.01 -18.85 -9.69
CA ALA A 114 -16.39 -18.40 -9.78
C ALA A 114 -16.77 -17.70 -8.47
N VAL A 115 -17.03 -16.39 -8.56
CA VAL A 115 -17.41 -15.56 -7.42
C VAL A 115 -18.89 -15.18 -7.53
N GLY A 116 -19.69 -15.65 -6.58
CA GLY A 116 -21.06 -15.19 -6.36
C GLY A 116 -21.07 -14.02 -5.39
N VAL A 117 -21.74 -12.94 -5.75
CA VAL A 117 -21.91 -11.75 -4.92
C VAL A 117 -23.38 -11.40 -4.78
N ASP A 118 -23.78 -10.85 -3.65
CA ASP A 118 -25.14 -10.32 -3.48
C ASP A 118 -25.30 -8.89 -4.04
N SER A 119 -26.52 -8.38 -4.04
CA SER A 119 -26.85 -7.03 -4.52
C SER A 119 -26.18 -5.91 -3.72
N ALA A 120 -25.80 -6.17 -2.47
CA ALA A 120 -25.18 -5.18 -1.59
C ALA A 120 -23.65 -5.09 -1.80
N PHE A 121 -23.06 -5.97 -2.60
CA PHE A 121 -21.63 -6.01 -2.86
C PHE A 121 -21.03 -4.66 -3.28
N ALA A 122 -21.70 -3.94 -4.17
CA ALA A 122 -21.24 -2.63 -4.65
C ALA A 122 -21.24 -1.53 -3.57
N SER A 123 -21.95 -1.74 -2.46
CA SER A 123 -21.96 -0.81 -1.31
C SER A 123 -20.83 -1.06 -0.32
N VAL A 124 -20.29 -2.29 -0.29
CA VAL A 124 -19.14 -2.65 0.55
C VAL A 124 -17.84 -2.46 -0.21
N TYR A 125 -17.82 -2.92 -1.46
CA TYR A 125 -16.73 -2.70 -2.39
C TYR A 125 -17.22 -1.68 -3.39
N PRO A 126 -16.84 -0.39 -3.25
CA PRO A 126 -17.02 0.56 -4.34
C PRO A 126 -16.12 0.07 -5.47
N MET A 127 -16.62 -0.87 -6.28
CA MET A 127 -16.06 -1.14 -7.58
C MET A 127 -15.99 0.23 -8.22
N GLY A 128 -14.78 0.70 -8.51
CA GLY A 128 -14.60 1.91 -9.27
C GLY A 128 -15.44 1.75 -10.52
N ARG A 129 -16.64 2.33 -10.53
CA ARG A 129 -17.34 2.65 -11.75
C ARG A 129 -16.29 3.48 -12.46
N ALA A 130 -15.68 2.93 -13.49
CA ALA A 130 -14.98 3.72 -14.48
C ALA A 130 -16.04 4.72 -14.93
N ALA A 131 -16.02 5.89 -14.29
CA ALA A 131 -16.77 7.03 -14.72
C ALA A 131 -16.16 7.39 -16.07
N ASP A 132 -17.05 7.51 -17.05
CA ASP A 132 -16.81 7.92 -18.42
C ASP A 132 -15.77 9.06 -18.56
#